data_AF-A0A965U802-F1
#
_entry.id   AF-A0A965U802-F1
#
_cell.length_a   1.000
_cell.length_b   1.000
_cell.length_c   1.000
_cell.angle_alpha   90.00
_cell.angle_beta   90.00
_cell.angle_gamma   90.00
#
_symmetry.space_group_name_H-M   'P 1'
#
loop_
_entity.id
_entity.type
_entity.pdbx_description
1 polymer ?
#
loop_
_entity_poly.entity_id
_entity_poly.type
_entity_poly.pdbx_seq_one_letter_code
_entity_poly.pdbx_strand_id
1 'polypeptide(L)' 'LESLCREAGMLALREGTPVVAKRHFVAAQKKVHPTMNENLRQYYDKIQQHFKGGLPKQVQPPEYQ' A
#
# COMPACT_ATOMS: atom_id res chain seq x y z
N LEU A 1 1.86 0.85 6.41
CA LEU A 1 3.14 1.09 7.12
C LEU A 1 2.92 1.43 8.59
N GLU A 2 2.00 2.35 8.90
CA GLU A 2 1.65 2.73 10.28
C GLU A 2 1.39 1.54 11.22
N SER A 3 0.56 0.59 10.81
CA SER A 3 0.24 -0.61 11.62
C SER A 3 1.48 -1.43 11.99
N LEU A 4 2.48 -1.49 11.10
CA LEU A 4 3.74 -2.19 11.34
C LEU A 4 4.58 -1.47 12.40
N CYS A 5 4.70 -0.15 12.30
CA CYS A 5 5.44 0.66 13.28
C CYS A 5 4.79 0.61 14.67
N ARG A 6 3.45 0.62 14.71
CA ARG A 6 2.69 0.51 15.97
C ARG A 6 2.96 -0.81 16.66
N GLU A 7 2.89 -1.93 15.94
CA GLU A 7 3.15 -3.25 16.50
C GLU A 7 4.62 -3.40 16.95
N ALA A 8 5.58 -2.87 16.18
CA ALA A 8 6.99 -2.87 16.59
C ALA A 8 7.23 -2.07 17.89
N GLY A 9 6.54 -0.94 18.07
CA GLY A 9 6.56 -0.17 19.31
C GLY A 9 5.94 -0.95 20.49
N MET A 10 4.80 -1.59 20.29
CA MET A 10 4.16 -2.43 21.31
C MET A 10 5.04 -3.61 21.75
N LEU A 11 5.78 -4.21 20.82
CA LEU A 11 6.73 -5.27 21.13
C LEU A 11 7.91 -4.75 21.97
N ALA A 12 8.47 -3.59 21.62
CA ALA A 12 9.52 -2.94 22.41
C ALA A 12 9.05 -2.62 23.84
N LEU A 13 7.84 -2.08 23.98
CA LEU A 13 7.22 -1.80 25.28
C LEU A 13 7.04 -3.08 26.11
N ARG A 14 6.60 -4.17 25.50
CA ARG A 14 6.44 -5.48 26.17
C ARG A 14 7.77 -6.05 26.64
N GLU A 15 8.86 -5.81 25.90
CA GLU A 15 10.22 -6.18 26.30
C GLU A 15 10.83 -5.22 27.34
N GLY A 16 10.13 -4.14 27.70
CA GLY A 16 10.63 -3.14 28.66
C GLY A 16 11.78 -2.29 28.12
N THR A 17 11.97 -2.24 26.80
CA THR A 17 13.01 -1.42 26.18
C THR A 17 12.46 -0.09 25.66
N PRO A 18 13.15 1.03 25.91
CA PRO A 18 12.74 2.33 25.41
C PRO A 18 13.03 2.52 23.92
N VAL A 19 13.78 1.62 23.28
CA VAL A 19 14.23 1.76 21.89
C VAL A 19 13.69 0.64 21.02
N VAL A 20 13.10 1.01 19.89
CA VAL A 20 12.67 0.03 18.87
C VAL A 20 13.89 -0.40 18.05
N ALA A 21 14.18 -1.69 18.06
CA ALA A 21 15.23 -2.31 17.25
C ALA A 21 14.65 -3.11 16.06
N LYS A 22 15.51 -3.43 15.09
CA LYS A 22 15.15 -4.21 13.89
C LYS A 22 14.40 -5.51 14.20
N ARG A 23 14.75 -6.19 15.30
CA ARG A 23 14.08 -7.42 15.76
C ARG A 23 12.57 -7.24 15.98
N HIS A 24 12.13 -6.08 16.48
CA HIS A 24 10.71 -5.81 16.71
C HIS A 24 9.95 -5.65 15.39
N PHE A 25 10.58 -5.07 14.35
CA PHE A 25 9.98 -4.99 13.01
C PHE A 25 9.86 -6.36 12.35
N VAL A 26 10.87 -7.22 12.51
CA VAL A 26 10.83 -8.60 12.00
C VAL A 26 9.72 -9.40 12.70
N ALA A 27 9.55 -9.22 14.01
CA ALA A 27 8.45 -9.84 14.76
C ALA A 27 7.08 -9.25 14.39
N ALA A 28 6.97 -7.94 14.20
CA ALA A 28 5.73 -7.27 13.81
C ALA A 28 5.24 -7.70 12.42
N GLN A 29 6.15 -7.93 11.45
CA GLN A 29 5.79 -8.44 10.12
C GLN A 29 5.08 -9.80 10.16
N LYS A 30 5.31 -10.62 11.19
CA LYS A 30 4.62 -11.92 11.34
C LYS A 30 3.14 -11.76 11.69
N LYS A 31 2.73 -10.60 12.22
CA LYS A 31 1.35 -10.30 12.62
C LYS A 31 0.65 -9.32 11.69
N VAL A 32 1.39 -8.36 11.15
CA VAL A 32 0.84 -7.32 10.28
C VAL A 32 0.99 -7.74 8.83
N HIS A 33 -0.10 -8.21 8.24
CA HIS A 33 -0.12 -8.60 6.83
C HIS A 33 -0.12 -7.38 5.90
N PRO A 34 0.59 -7.45 4.76
CA PRO A 34 0.48 -6.44 3.72
C PRO A 34 -0.95 -6.34 3.20
N THR A 35 -1.47 -5.12 3.06
CA THR A 35 -2.79 -4.87 2.47
C THR A 35 -2.79 -5.01 0.94
N MET A 36 -1.62 -4.91 0.30
CA MET A 36 -1.44 -5.10 -1.14
C MET A 36 -1.06 -6.55 -1.46
N ASN A 37 -2.03 -7.34 -1.92
CA ASN A 37 -1.79 -8.69 -2.43
C ASN A 37 -1.35 -8.67 -3.91
N GLU A 38 -0.80 -9.78 -4.42
CA GLU A 38 -0.36 -9.92 -5.82
C GLU A 38 -1.49 -9.62 -6.81
N ASN A 39 -2.72 -10.09 -6.52
CA ASN A 39 -3.87 -9.93 -7.40
C ASN A 39 -4.26 -8.45 -7.57
N LEU A 40 -4.25 -7.68 -6.47
CA LEU A 40 -4.56 -6.26 -6.48
C LEU A 40 -3.46 -5.48 -7.22
N ARG A 41 -2.19 -5.87 -7.05
CA ARG A 41 -1.07 -5.31 -7.82
C ARG A 41 -1.27 -5.54 -9.32
N GLN A 42 -1.56 -6.77 -9.75
CA GLN A 42 -1.80 -7.10 -11.16
C GLN A 42 -3.01 -6.33 -11.73
N TYR A 43 -4.08 -6.16 -10.95
CA TYR A 43 -5.25 -5.40 -11.36
C TYR A 43 -4.90 -3.92 -11.62
N TYR A 44 -4.20 -3.28 -10.69
CA TYR A 44 -3.77 -1.90 -10.87
C TYR A 44 -2.73 -1.74 -11.99
N ASP A 45 -1.85 -2.72 -12.20
CA ASP A 45 -0.90 -2.70 -13.32
C ASP A 45 -1.62 -2.73 -14.67
N LYS A 46 -2.65 -3.57 -14.83
CA LYS A 46 -3.50 -3.62 -16.03
C LYS A 46 -4.19 -2.28 -16.27
N ILE A 47 -4.81 -1.71 -15.23
CA ILE A 47 -5.40 -0.37 -15.29
C ILE A 47 -4.36 0.64 -15.76
N GLN A 48 -3.20 0.68 -15.12
CA GLN A 48 -2.15 1.62 -15.46
C GLN A 48 -1.71 1.49 -16.93
N GLN A 49 -1.62 0.27 -17.47
CA GLN A 49 -1.33 0.04 -18.89
C GLN A 49 -2.45 0.57 -19.81
N HIS A 50 -3.72 0.36 -19.45
CA HIS A 50 -4.86 0.86 -20.22
C HIS A 50 -4.96 2.39 -20.23
N PHE A 51 -4.59 3.06 -19.13
CA PHE A 51 -4.70 4.51 -18.99
C PHE A 51 -3.43 5.29 -19.39
N LYS A 52 -2.25 4.66 -19.47
CA LYS A 52 -1.03 5.29 -20.02
C LYS A 52 -1.16 5.70 -21.50
N GLY A 53 -2.17 5.21 -22.22
CA GLY A 53 -2.42 5.48 -23.63
C GLY A 53 -3.55 6.47 -23.96
N GLY A 54 -4.25 7.06 -22.99
CA GLY A 54 -5.44 7.86 -23.34
C GLY A 54 -5.92 8.84 -22.27
N LEU A 55 -5.41 10.07 -22.33
CA LEU A 55 -6.38 11.16 -22.32
C LEU A 55 -7.08 11.08 -23.69
N PRO A 56 -8.43 10.94 -23.76
CA PRO A 56 -9.11 11.18 -25.02
C PRO A 56 -8.81 12.62 -25.42
N LYS A 57 -7.97 12.78 -26.43
CA LYS A 57 -7.70 14.07 -27.07
C LYS A 57 -9.02 14.47 -27.73
N GLN A 58 -9.74 15.37 -27.08
CA GLN A 58 -11.02 15.96 -27.49
C GLN A 58 -12.25 15.13 -27.12
N VAL A 59 -12.84 15.43 -25.96
CA VAL A 59 -14.29 15.32 -25.78
C VAL A 59 -14.90 16.29 -26.81
N GLN A 60 -15.30 15.78 -27.97
CA GLN A 60 -16.04 16.56 -28.96
C GLN A 60 -17.37 16.97 -28.30
N PRO A 61 -17.73 18.28 -28.28
CA PRO A 61 -19.02 18.67 -27.74
C PRO A 61 -20.13 18.06 -28.61
N PRO A 62 -21.23 17.56 -28.01
CA PRO A 62 -22.35 17.02 -28.78
C PRO A 62 -22.91 18.12 -29.68
N GLU A 63 -22.93 17.84 -30.99
CA GLU A 63 -23.55 18.69 -31.98
C GLU A 63 -25.07 18.58 -31.78
N TYR A 64 -25.69 19.63 -31.23
CA TYR A 64 -27.13 19.71 -31.10
C TYR A 64 -27.71 19.99 -32.49
N GLN A 65 -28.51 19.06 -33.00
CA GLN A 65 -29.28 19.21 -34.23
C GLN A 65 -30.76 19.38 -33.92
#